data_AF-A0AAU3DYG9-F1
#
_entry.id   AF-A0AAU3DYG9-F1
#
_cell.length_a   1.000
_cell.length_b   1.000
_cell.length_c   1.000
_cell.angle_alpha   90.00
_cell.angle_beta   90.00
_cell.angle_gamma   90.00
#
_symmetry.space_group_name_H-M   'P 1'
#
loop_
_entity.id
_entity.type
_entity.pdbx_description
1 polymer ?
#
loop_
_entity_poly.entity_id
_entity_poly.type
_entity_poly.pdbx_seq_one_letter_code
_entity_poly.pdbx_strand_id
1 'polypeptide(L)'
;MSNQEMSVTVTGMQRAEGAFEAALGSARTSLNAVQTEVATLGVAWTGEAAGRFNQSLHRWCGEYQDITVQLSTILEALRSSGQAFATNERAAIDAAAGAVRGLEGL
;
A
#
# COMPACT_ATOMS: atom_id res chain seq x y z
N MET A 1 10.45 20.72 17.18
CA MET A 1 9.36 19.96 16.54
C MET A 1 8.84 19.02 17.61
N SER A 2 7.61 19.27 18.05
CA SER A 2 7.10 18.76 19.33
C SER A 2 6.49 17.37 19.16
N ASN A 3 6.56 16.55 20.23
CA ASN A 3 6.08 15.16 20.28
C ASN A 3 4.66 14.95 19.69
N GLN A 4 3.80 15.97 19.78
CA GLN A 4 2.44 16.01 19.23
C GLN A 4 2.39 15.99 17.70
N GLU A 5 3.32 16.67 17.01
CA GLU A 5 3.37 16.69 15.53
C GLU A 5 3.81 15.33 14.97
N MET A 6 4.69 14.62 15.68
CA MET A 6 5.13 13.27 15.31
C MET A 6 4.03 12.22 15.50
N SER A 7 3.29 12.22 16.62
CA SER A 7 2.19 11.26 16.83
C SER A 7 1.06 11.42 15.80
N VAL A 8 0.76 12.66 15.39
CA VAL A 8 -0.21 12.94 14.30
C VAL A 8 0.30 12.39 12.97
N THR A 9 1.60 12.50 12.71
CA THR A 9 2.24 11.99 11.48
C THR A 9 2.21 10.47 11.41
N VAL A 10 2.52 9.76 12.50
CA VAL A 10 2.45 8.29 12.58
C VAL A 10 1.01 7.80 12.38
N THR A 11 0.04 8.44 13.02
CA THR A 11 -1.39 8.11 12.87
C THR A 11 -1.87 8.35 11.43
N GLY A 12 -1.39 9.42 10.79
CA GLY A 12 -1.65 9.71 9.38
C GLY A 12 -1.10 8.65 8.43
N MET A 13 0.14 8.19 8.68
CA MET A 13 0.77 7.12 7.90
C MET A 13 0.05 5.78 8.04
N GLN A 14 -0.37 5.41 9.26
CA GLN A 14 -1.14 4.17 9.49
C GLN A 14 -2.50 4.17 8.77
N ARG A 15 -3.19 5.31 8.77
CA ARG A 15 -4.45 5.46 8.01
C ARG A 15 -4.22 5.36 6.51
N ALA A 16 -3.16 5.97 6.00
CA ALA A 16 -2.80 5.88 4.60
C ALA A 16 -2.46 4.43 4.22
N GLU A 17 -1.67 3.72 5.04
CA GLU A 17 -1.36 2.30 4.84
C GLU A 17 -2.63 1.46 4.70
N GLY A 18 -3.57 1.56 5.64
CA GLY A 18 -4.84 0.82 5.55
C GLY A 18 -5.66 1.15 4.30
N ALA A 19 -5.65 2.41 3.85
CA ALA A 19 -6.32 2.79 2.60
C ALA A 19 -5.64 2.17 1.36
N PHE A 20 -4.30 2.12 1.33
CA PHE A 20 -3.54 1.46 0.26
C PHE A 20 -3.73 -0.06 0.26
N GLU A 21 -3.77 -0.71 1.42
CA GLU A 21 -4.08 -2.15 1.52
C GLU A 21 -5.49 -2.46 1.00
N ALA A 22 -6.48 -1.67 1.39
CA ALA A 22 -7.85 -1.82 0.92
C ALA A 22 -7.96 -1.61 -0.60
N ALA A 23 -7.29 -0.59 -1.14
CA ALA A 23 -7.23 -0.32 -2.57
C ALA A 23 -6.57 -1.48 -3.34
N LEU A 24 -5.47 -2.02 -2.83
CA LEU A 24 -4.78 -3.17 -3.41
C LEU A 24 -5.67 -4.43 -3.40
N GLY A 25 -6.38 -4.67 -2.31
CA GLY A 25 -7.35 -5.77 -2.20
C GLY A 25 -8.50 -5.65 -3.19
N SER A 26 -9.10 -4.47 -3.32
CA SER A 26 -10.13 -4.20 -4.33
C SER A 26 -9.61 -4.39 -5.75
N ALA A 27 -8.43 -3.85 -6.07
CA ALA A 27 -7.83 -3.99 -7.39
C ALA A 27 -7.65 -5.46 -7.78
N ARG A 28 -7.08 -6.28 -6.89
CA ARG A 28 -6.92 -7.73 -7.13
C ARG A 28 -8.25 -8.46 -7.32
N THR A 29 -9.27 -8.06 -6.57
CA THR A 29 -10.62 -8.66 -6.69
C THR A 29 -11.24 -8.33 -8.04
N SER A 30 -11.19 -7.06 -8.47
CA SER A 30 -11.70 -6.63 -9.78
C SER A 30 -10.98 -7.32 -10.94
N LEU A 31 -9.66 -7.49 -10.85
CA LEU A 31 -8.87 -8.20 -11.86
C LEU A 31 -9.34 -9.65 -12.01
N ASN A 32 -9.50 -10.38 -10.90
CA ASN A 32 -9.97 -11.76 -10.92
C ASN A 32 -11.40 -11.89 -11.46
N ALA A 33 -12.28 -10.96 -11.10
CA ALA A 33 -13.66 -10.93 -11.59
C ALA A 33 -13.69 -10.79 -13.12
N VAL A 34 -12.97 -9.80 -13.67
CA VAL A 34 -12.89 -9.58 -15.11
C VAL A 34 -12.28 -10.78 -15.84
N GLN A 35 -11.21 -11.37 -15.32
CA GLN A 35 -10.62 -12.57 -15.92
C GLN A 35 -11.61 -13.76 -15.95
N THR A 36 -12.39 -13.96 -14.89
CA THR A 36 -13.38 -15.04 -14.80
C THR A 36 -14.53 -14.84 -15.77
N GLU A 37 -15.05 -13.61 -15.84
CA GLU A 37 -16.15 -13.26 -16.75
C GLU A 37 -15.74 -13.41 -18.21
N VAL A 38 -14.50 -13.02 -18.53
CA VAL A 38 -13.97 -13.13 -19.89
C VAL A 38 -13.65 -14.57 -20.27
N ALA A 39 -13.11 -15.36 -19.34
CA ALA A 39 -12.95 -16.80 -19.54
C ALA A 39 -14.30 -17.47 -19.84
N THR A 40 -15.37 -17.03 -19.19
CA THR A 40 -16.73 -17.52 -19.44
C THR A 40 -17.25 -17.11 -20.82
N LEU A 41 -17.04 -15.84 -21.22
CA LEU A 41 -17.45 -15.34 -22.54
C LEU A 41 -16.65 -15.97 -23.69
N GLY A 42 -15.34 -16.19 -23.49
CA GLY A 42 -14.42 -16.69 -24.51
C GLY A 42 -14.68 -18.14 -24.92
N VAL A 43 -15.37 -18.94 -24.09
CA VAL A 43 -15.75 -20.33 -24.44
C VAL A 43 -16.82 -20.36 -25.54
N ALA A 44 -17.67 -19.33 -25.63
CA ALA A 44 -18.77 -19.27 -26.60
C ALA A 44 -18.51 -18.27 -27.75
N TRP A 45 -17.59 -17.31 -27.57
CA TRP A 45 -17.35 -16.23 -28.52
C TRP A 45 -16.06 -16.44 -29.32
N THR A 46 -16.19 -16.75 -30.62
CA THR A 46 -15.06 -16.93 -31.56
C THR A 46 -15.13 -15.93 -32.71
N GLY A 47 -14.01 -15.73 -33.42
CA GLY A 47 -13.90 -14.84 -34.59
C GLY A 47 -13.04 -13.60 -34.35
N GLU A 48 -12.95 -12.73 -35.37
CA GLU A 48 -12.05 -11.55 -35.36
C GLU A 48 -12.38 -10.57 -34.22
N ALA A 49 -13.67 -10.38 -33.91
CA ALA A 49 -14.11 -9.51 -32.82
C ALA A 49 -13.65 -10.04 -31.44
N ALA A 50 -13.73 -11.36 -31.21
CA ALA A 50 -13.23 -11.98 -29.99
C ALA A 50 -11.70 -11.83 -29.85
N GLY A 51 -10.97 -11.91 -30.97
CA GLY A 51 -9.52 -11.65 -31.00
C GLY A 51 -9.16 -10.22 -30.56
N ARG A 52 -9.86 -9.20 -31.10
CA ARG A 52 -9.66 -7.79 -30.73
C ARG A 52 -9.99 -7.52 -29.26
N PHE A 53 -11.06 -8.14 -28.75
CA PHE A 53 -11.44 -8.04 -27.35
C PHE A 53 -10.39 -8.67 -26.42
N ASN A 54 -9.96 -9.90 -26.71
CA ASN A 54 -8.91 -10.58 -25.93
C ASN A 54 -7.58 -9.80 -25.91
N GLN A 55 -7.22 -9.16 -27.02
CA GLN A 55 -6.02 -8.33 -27.09
C GLN A 55 -6.16 -7.07 -26.22
N SER A 56 -7.32 -6.42 -26.25
CA SER A 56 -7.62 -5.27 -25.38
C SER A 56 -7.63 -5.66 -23.90
N LEU A 57 -8.17 -6.85 -23.59
CA LEU A 57 -8.17 -7.39 -22.24
C LEU A 57 -6.76 -7.68 -21.73
N HIS A 58 -5.90 -8.27 -22.55
CA HIS A 58 -4.52 -8.51 -22.20
C HIS A 58 -3.78 -7.21 -21.88
N ARG A 59 -3.97 -6.18 -22.70
CA ARG A 59 -3.40 -4.85 -22.44
C ARG A 59 -3.92 -4.29 -21.12
N TRP A 60 -5.23 -4.31 -20.91
CA TRP A 60 -5.84 -3.83 -19.67
C TRP A 60 -5.29 -4.58 -18.45
N CYS A 61 -5.22 -5.91 -18.49
CA CYS A 61 -4.64 -6.72 -17.42
C CYS A 61 -3.18 -6.38 -17.13
N GLY A 62 -2.39 -6.06 -18.17
CA GLY A 62 -1.01 -5.61 -18.02
C GLY A 62 -0.92 -4.27 -17.31
N GLU A 63 -1.64 -3.26 -17.80
CA GLU A 63 -1.68 -1.92 -17.17
C GLU A 63 -2.21 -1.98 -15.73
N TYR A 64 -3.18 -2.86 -15.47
CA TYR A 64 -3.74 -3.03 -14.13
C TYR A 64 -2.78 -3.74 -13.16
N GLN A 65 -1.94 -4.66 -13.67
CA GLN A 65 -0.83 -5.21 -12.89
C GLN A 65 0.19 -4.13 -12.54
N ASP A 66 0.52 -3.22 -13.46
CA ASP A 66 1.43 -2.10 -13.17
C ASP A 66 0.89 -1.21 -12.04
N ILE A 67 -0.41 -0.90 -12.06
CA ILE A 67 -1.06 -0.15 -10.96
C ILE A 67 -0.93 -0.92 -9.63
N THR A 68 -1.13 -2.24 -9.65
CA THR A 68 -1.00 -3.11 -8.47
C THR A 68 0.43 -3.12 -7.93
N VAL A 69 1.44 -3.11 -8.80
CA VAL A 69 2.86 -3.00 -8.43
C VAL A 69 3.13 -1.64 -7.79
N GLN A 70 2.69 -0.54 -8.41
CA GLN A 70 2.90 0.80 -7.85
C GLN A 70 2.23 0.99 -6.49
N LEU A 71 1.01 0.48 -6.31
CA LEU A 71 0.33 0.47 -5.01
C LEU A 71 1.14 -0.29 -3.96
N SER A 72 1.73 -1.44 -4.33
CA SER A 72 2.57 -2.23 -3.44
C SER A 72 3.88 -1.51 -3.09
N THR A 73 4.51 -0.84 -4.06
CA THR A 73 5.72 -0.02 -3.83
C THR A 73 5.45 1.12 -2.86
N ILE A 74 4.32 1.82 -3.02
CA ILE A 74 3.92 2.90 -2.12
C ILE A 74 3.67 2.36 -0.71
N LEU A 75 2.98 1.21 -0.60
CA LEU A 75 2.75 0.56 0.68
C LEU A 75 4.08 0.23 1.40
N GLU A 76 5.05 -0.32 0.68
CA GLU A 76 6.35 -0.69 1.23
C GLU A 76 7.15 0.55 1.68
N ALA A 77 7.08 1.63 0.90
CA ALA A 77 7.67 2.93 1.27
C ALA A 77 7.00 3.54 2.52
N LEU A 78 5.68 3.44 2.64
CA LEU A 78 4.94 3.88 3.84
C LEU A 78 5.36 3.08 5.07
N ARG A 79 5.46 1.75 4.94
CA ARG A 79 5.91 0.86 6.03
C ARG A 79 7.33 1.16 6.48
N SER A 80 8.25 1.31 5.53
CA SER A 80 9.64 1.66 5.81
C SER A 80 9.75 3.02 6.52
N SER A 81 9.00 4.01 6.04
CA SER A 81 8.94 5.34 6.68
C SER A 81 8.40 5.24 8.10
N GLY A 82 7.27 4.54 8.30
CA GLY A 82 6.66 4.34 9.62
C GLY A 82 7.61 3.67 10.62
N GLN A 83 8.39 2.66 10.20
CA GLN A 83 9.39 2.02 11.05
C GLN A 83 10.54 2.97 11.43
N ALA A 84 10.98 3.82 10.51
CA ALA A 84 12.00 4.83 10.80
C ALA A 84 11.51 5.85 11.84
N PHE A 85 10.25 6.30 11.71
CA PHE A 85 9.64 7.20 12.71
C PHE A 85 9.51 6.54 14.09
N ALA A 86 9.04 5.30 14.16
CA ALA A 86 8.90 4.57 15.43
C ALA A 86 10.26 4.34 16.12
N THR A 87 11.31 4.05 15.34
CA THR A 87 12.68 3.92 15.86
C THR A 87 13.20 5.23 16.44
N ASN A 88 13.02 6.33 15.72
CA ASN A 88 13.47 7.66 16.15
C ASN A 88 12.71 8.14 17.40
N GLU A 89 11.40 7.88 17.47
CA GLU A 89 10.58 8.19 18.64
C GLU A 89 11.08 7.44 19.88
N ARG A 90 11.36 6.13 19.74
CA ARG A 90 11.87 5.31 20.84
C ARG A 90 13.24 5.79 21.33
N ALA A 91 14.14 6.12 20.40
CA ALA A 91 15.44 6.70 20.72
C ALA A 91 15.33 8.05 21.43
N ALA A 92 14.40 8.91 21.01
CA ALA A 92 14.16 10.20 21.65
C ALA A 92 13.58 10.03 23.07
N ILE A 93 12.66 9.08 23.28
CA ILE A 93 12.11 8.74 24.59
C ILE A 93 13.20 8.18 25.52
N ASP A 94 14.03 7.26 25.04
CA ASP A 94 15.13 6.70 25.83
C ASP A 94 16.17 7.77 26.19
N ALA A 95 16.50 8.67 25.26
CA ALA A 95 17.38 9.80 25.52
C ALA A 95 16.80 10.77 26.56
N ALA A 96 15.51 11.09 26.46
CA ALA A 96 14.82 11.94 27.44
C ALA A 96 14.74 11.27 28.82
N ALA A 97 14.44 9.97 28.87
CA ALA A 97 14.39 9.19 30.11
C ALA A 97 15.77 9.10 30.79
N GLY A 98 16.85 8.99 30.01
CA GLY A 98 18.22 9.05 30.51
C GLY A 98 18.59 10.42 31.08
N ALA A 99 18.18 11.50 30.41
CA ALA A 99 18.45 12.87 30.86
C ALA A 99 17.72 13.22 32.18
N VAL A 100 16.45 12.82 32.33
CA VAL A 100 15.69 13.03 33.57
C VAL A 100 16.33 12.27 34.73
N ARG A 101 16.76 11.02 34.51
CA ARG A 101 17.39 10.19 35.53
C ARG A 101 18.76 10.71 35.99
N GLY A 102 19.49 11.40 35.11
CA GLY A 102 20.76 12.05 35.44
C GLY A 102 20.61 13.35 36.25
N LEU A 103 19.46 14.02 36.14
CA LEU A 103 19.15 15.24 36.89
C LEU A 103 18.67 14.96 38.31
N GLU A 104 18.01 13.82 38.57
CA GLU A 104 17.56 13.43 39.92
C GLU A 104 18.66 12.77 40.78
N GLY A 105 19.84 12.50 40.20
CA GLY A 105 21.00 11.92 40.88
C GLY A 105 22.05 12.92 41.37
N LEU A 106 21.79 14.22 41.24
CA LEU A 106 22.61 15.34 41.72
C LEU A 106 21.90 16.04 42.90
#